data_AF-A0A7X3KXC7-F1
#
_entry.id   AF-A0A7X3KXC7-F1
#
_cell.length_a   1.000
_cell.length_b   1.000
_cell.length_c   1.000
_cell.angle_alpha   90.00
_cell.angle_beta   90.00
_cell.angle_gamma   90.00
#
_symmetry.space_group_name_H-M   'P 1'
#
loop_
_entity.id
_entity.type
_entity.pdbx_description
1 polymer ?
#
loop_
_entity_poly.entity_id
_entity_poly.type
_entity_poly.pdbx_seq_one_letter_code
_entity_poly.pdbx_strand_id
1 'polypeptide(L)'
;MKLILTAAVENLGVPGDIVEVKDGYGRNLLLPRGLAIVATRGAEKQIEGIKRAQEARAIRDLDHAREVKAQLEALEGVTVAVK
;
A
#
# COMPACT_ATOMS: atom_id res chain seq x y z
N MET A 1 -11.88 10.72 -16.18
CA MET A 1 -12.17 9.30 -15.91
C MET A 1 -11.45 8.81 -14.66
N LYS A 2 -12.13 8.07 -13.78
CA LYS A 2 -11.54 7.46 -12.58
C LYS A 2 -10.96 6.08 -12.88
N LEU A 3 -9.74 5.83 -12.42
CA LEU A 3 -9.01 4.60 -12.62
C LEU A 3 -8.35 4.15 -11.32
N ILE A 4 -8.17 2.84 -11.18
CA ILE A 4 -7.36 2.23 -10.13
C ILE A 4 -6.04 1.80 -10.77
N LEU A 5 -4.92 2.26 -10.23
CA LEU A 5 -3.60 1.84 -10.71
C LEU A 5 -3.33 0.38 -10.32
N THR A 6 -2.86 -0.42 -11.26
CA THR A 6 -2.39 -1.80 -11.01
C THR A 6 -0.87 -1.87 -10.93
N ALA A 7 -0.19 -0.88 -11.51
CA ALA A 7 1.26 -0.73 -11.47
C ALA A 7 1.63 0.66 -10.92
N ALA A 8 2.85 0.79 -10.38
CA ALA A 8 3.37 2.10 -10.03
C ALA A 8 3.57 2.90 -11.31
N VAL A 9 3.02 4.12 -11.36
CA VAL A 9 3.19 5.01 -12.50
C VAL A 9 3.75 6.33 -11.99
N GLU A 10 4.86 6.75 -12.57
CA GLU A 10 5.50 8.02 -12.25
C GLU A 10 4.51 9.18 -12.40
N ASN A 11 4.47 10.04 -11.39
CA ASN A 11 3.55 11.19 -11.29
C ASN A 11 2.06 10.87 -11.10
N LEU A 12 1.67 9.61 -10.86
CA LEU A 12 0.29 9.26 -10.49
C LEU A 12 0.16 8.60 -9.13
N GLY A 13 0.99 7.61 -8.82
CA GLY A 13 0.91 6.92 -7.53
C GLY A 13 1.35 5.46 -7.58
N VAL A 14 0.98 4.75 -6.51
CA VAL A 14 1.32 3.34 -6.30
C VAL A 14 0.14 2.43 -6.72
N PRO A 15 0.40 1.12 -6.92
CA PRO A 15 -0.67 0.16 -7.16
C PRO A 15 -1.74 0.21 -6.07
N GLY A 16 -3.01 0.23 -6.46
CA GLY A 16 -4.17 0.29 -5.57
C GLY A 16 -4.72 1.69 -5.33
N ASP A 17 -4.04 2.75 -5.78
CA ASP A 17 -4.58 4.10 -5.65
C ASP A 17 -5.63 4.41 -6.73
N ILE A 18 -6.68 5.13 -6.30
CA ILE A 18 -7.75 5.64 -7.17
C ILE A 18 -7.34 7.04 -7.63
N VAL A 19 -7.12 7.19 -8.93
CA VAL A 19 -6.69 8.45 -9.54
C VAL A 19 -7.70 8.91 -10.60
N GLU A 20 -7.91 10.22 -10.67
CA GLU A 20 -8.72 10.83 -11.71
C GLU A 20 -7.82 11.41 -12.79
N VAL A 21 -7.94 10.87 -14.01
CA VAL A 21 -7.11 11.27 -15.15
C VAL A 21 -7.96 11.73 -16.32
N LYS A 22 -7.33 12.45 -17.25
CA LYS A 22 -7.92 12.78 -18.54
C LYS A 22 -8.21 11.50 -19.33
N ASP A 23 -9.35 11.49 -20.02
CA ASP A 23 -9.85 10.28 -20.69
C ASP A 23 -8.87 9.71 -21.72
N GLY A 24 -8.16 10.58 -22.46
CA GLY A 24 -7.15 10.16 -23.43
C GLY A 24 -5.95 9.46 -22.79
N TYR A 25 -5.51 9.91 -21.61
CA TYR A 25 -4.38 9.30 -20.89
C TYR A 25 -4.76 7.91 -20.38
N GLY A 26 -5.95 7.78 -19.82
CA GLY A 26 -6.47 6.48 -19.39
C GLY A 26 -6.68 5.51 -20.55
N ARG A 27 -7.42 5.92 -21.58
CA ARG A 27 -7.82 5.03 -22.69
C ARG A 27 -6.67 4.65 -23.62
N ASN A 28 -5.73 5.55 -23.88
CA ASN A 28 -4.67 5.30 -24.87
C ASN A 28 -3.37 4.77 -24.25
N LEU A 29 -3.09 5.08 -22.99
CA LEU A 29 -1.84 4.68 -22.33
C LEU A 29 -2.07 3.66 -21.21
N LEU A 30 -2.90 3.99 -20.21
CA LEU A 30 -2.98 3.20 -18.97
C LEU A 30 -3.73 1.88 -19.15
N LEU A 31 -4.90 1.90 -19.80
CA LEU A 31 -5.73 0.72 -20.03
C LEU A 31 -5.05 -0.30 -20.96
N PRO A 32 -4.55 0.09 -22.16
CA PRO A 32 -3.97 -0.88 -23.09
C PRO A 32 -2.68 -1.52 -22.57
N ARG A 33 -1.92 -0.80 -21.73
CA ARG A 33 -0.70 -1.31 -21.09
C ARG A 33 -0.96 -2.09 -19.80
N GLY A 34 -2.22 -2.19 -19.36
CA GLY A 34 -2.57 -2.87 -18.11
C GLY A 34 -2.01 -2.19 -16.86
N LEU A 35 -1.74 -0.88 -16.92
CA LEU A 35 -1.22 -0.08 -15.80
C LEU A 35 -2.35 0.44 -14.89
N ALA A 36 -3.59 0.42 -15.38
CA ALA A 36 -4.76 0.77 -14.60
C ALA A 36 -6.01 0.03 -15.06
N ILE A 37 -6.98 -0.12 -14.15
CA ILE A 37 -8.32 -0.64 -14.41
C ILE A 37 -9.37 0.45 -14.18
N VAL A 38 -10.54 0.31 -14.80
CA VAL A 38 -11.64 1.27 -14.62
C VAL A 38 -12.18 1.18 -13.19
N ALA A 39 -12.23 2.31 -12.50
CA ALA A 39 -12.81 2.39 -11.17
C ALA A 39 -14.34 2.33 -11.26
N THR A 40 -14.90 1.13 -11.06
CA THR A 40 -16.35 0.97 -10.87
C THR A 40 -16.70 1.18 -9.40
N ARG A 41 -17.93 1.60 -9.08
CA ARG A 41 -18.37 1.83 -7.69
C ARG A 41 -18.15 0.61 -6.78
N GLY A 42 -18.23 -0.60 -7.32
CA GLY A 42 -17.96 -1.84 -6.57
C GLY A 42 -16.46 -2.01 -6.29
N ALA A 43 -15.62 -1.81 -7.31
CA ALA A 43 -14.17 -1.91 -7.16
C ALA A 43 -13.60 -0.83 -6.23
N GLU A 44 -14.13 0.40 -6.28
CA GLU A 44 -13.76 1.50 -5.37
C GLU A 44 -13.98 1.10 -3.90
N LYS A 45 -15.19 0.62 -3.56
CA LYS A 45 -15.51 0.20 -2.19
C LYS A 45 -14.65 -0.97 -1.71
N GLN A 46 -14.36 -1.92 -2.60
CA GLN A 46 -13.54 -3.07 -2.25
C GLN A 46 -12.10 -2.65 -1.91
N ILE A 47 -11.51 -1.80 -2.73
CA ILE A 47 -10.14 -1.31 -2.52
C ILE A 47 -10.05 -0.43 -1.28
N GLU A 48 -11.03 0.45 -1.06
CA GLU A 48 -11.09 1.27 0.15
C GLU A 48 -11.21 0.42 1.43
N GLY A 49 -11.99 -0.67 1.37
CA GLY A 49 -12.09 -1.64 2.45
C GLY A 49 -10.78 -2.40 2.71
N ILE A 50 -10.11 -2.83 1.65
CA ILE A 50 -8.79 -3.50 1.75
C ILE A 50 -7.76 -2.55 2.34
N LYS A 51 -7.71 -1.29 1.87
CA LYS A 51 -6.77 -0.28 2.34
C LYS A 51 -6.96 0.02 3.83
N ARG A 52 -8.20 0.25 4.27
CA ARG A 52 -8.51 0.41 5.72
C ARG A 52 -8.09 -0.82 6.54
N ALA A 53 -8.36 -2.02 6.05
CA ALA A 53 -7.99 -3.25 6.75
C ALA A 53 -6.47 -3.43 6.86
N GLN A 54 -5.72 -3.03 5.82
CA GLN A 54 -4.26 -3.03 5.83
C GLN A 54 -3.69 -1.98 6.78
N GLU A 55 -4.21 -0.76 6.77
CA GLU A 55 -3.82 0.31 7.69
C GLU A 55 -4.05 -0.12 9.16
N ALA A 56 -5.21 -0.71 9.46
CA ALA A 56 -5.52 -1.21 10.79
C ALA A 56 -4.64 -2.41 11.23
N ARG A 57 -4.05 -3.15 10.29
CA ARG A 57 -3.04 -4.19 10.60
C ARG A 57 -1.67 -3.55 10.83
N ALA A 58 -1.25 -2.63 9.95
CA ALA A 58 0.03 -1.94 10.06
C ALA A 58 0.18 -1.17 11.38
N ILE A 59 -0.89 -0.53 11.87
CA ILE A 59 -0.87 0.15 13.18
C ILE A 59 -0.61 -0.86 14.31
N ARG A 60 -1.29 -2.01 14.29
CA ARG A 60 -1.09 -3.06 15.29
C ARG A 60 0.32 -3.64 15.25
N ASP A 61 0.86 -3.84 14.06
CA ASP A 61 2.22 -4.37 13.89
C ASP A 61 3.27 -3.36 14.39
N LEU A 62 3.05 -2.06 14.21
CA LEU A 62 3.94 -1.01 14.72
C LEU A 62 3.94 -0.94 16.25
N ASP A 63 2.77 -1.02 16.87
CA ASP A 63 2.65 -1.03 18.33
C ASP A 63 3.29 -2.30 18.91
N HIS A 64 3.05 -3.46 18.28
CA HIS A 64 3.71 -4.70 18.67
C HIS A 64 5.24 -4.63 18.49
N ALA A 65 5.72 -4.05 17.40
CA ALA A 65 7.16 -3.85 17.16
C ALA A 65 7.79 -2.93 18.21
N ARG A 66 7.06 -1.92 18.71
CA ARG A 66 7.52 -1.05 19.79
C ARG A 66 7.60 -1.78 21.13
N GLU A 67 6.62 -2.62 21.44
CA GLU A 67 6.63 -3.46 22.64
C GLU A 67 7.81 -4.44 22.63
N VAL A 68 8.03 -5.14 21.51
CA VAL A 68 9.17 -6.05 21.34
C VAL A 68 10.49 -5.30 21.45
N LYS A 69 10.60 -4.11 20.84
CA LYS A 69 11.78 -3.25 20.98
C LYS A 69 12.05 -2.90 22.45
N ALA A 70 11.02 -2.52 23.21
CA ALA A 70 11.18 -2.20 24.63
C ALA A 70 11.62 -3.41 25.47
N GLN A 71 11.11 -4.61 25.16
CA GLN A 71 11.55 -5.86 25.80
C GLN A 71 13.01 -6.20 25.46
N LEU A 72 13.44 -5.96 24.22
CA LEU A 72 14.82 -6.18 23.79
C LEU A 72 15.78 -5.15 24.38
N GLU A 73 15.38 -3.88 24.49
CA GLU A 73 16.18 -2.84 25.15
C GLU A 73 16.28 -3.08 26.65
N ALA A 74 15.28 -3.69 27.30
CA ALA A 74 15.39 -4.12 28.69
C ALA A 74 16.40 -5.29 28.90
N LEU A 75 16.80 -5.97 27.83
CA LEU A 75 17.83 -7.02 27.84
C LEU A 75 19.22 -6.40 27.55
N GLU A 76 19.63 -5.40 28.33
CA GLU A 76 21.00 -4.87 28.33
C GLU A 76 21.97 -5.93 28.89
N GLY A 77 22.54 -6.79 28.02
CA GLY A 77 23.64 -7.67 28.46
C GLY A 77 23.99 -8.89 27.63
N VAL A 78 23.63 -8.98 26.34
CA VAL A 78 24.02 -10.15 25.53
C VAL A 78 25.40 -9.93 24.88
N THR A 79 26.46 -10.31 25.58
CA THR A 79 27.79 -10.51 24.99
C THR A 79 27.82 -11.83 24.24
N VAL A 80 27.78 -11.78 22.90
CA VAL A 80 27.93 -12.99 22.07
C VAL A 80 29.42 -13.29 21.95
N ALA A 81 29.87 -14.33 22.65
CA ALA A 81 31.24 -14.83 22.54
C ALA A 81 31.41 -15.53 21.18
N VAL A 82 32.24 -14.95 20.32
CA VAL A 82 32.70 -15.57 19.07
C VAL A 82 33.82 -16.56 19.42
N LYS A 83 33.73 -17.77 18.86
CA LYS A 83 34.71 -18.86 19.06
C LYS A 83 35.67 -18.96 17.88
#